data_AF-A0AA36C1C2-F1
#
_entry.id   AF-A0AA36C1C2-F1
#
_cell.length_a   1.000
_cell.length_b   1.000
_cell.length_c   1.000
_cell.angle_alpha   90.00
_cell.angle_beta   90.00
_cell.angle_gamma   90.00
#
_symmetry.space_group_name_H-M   'P 1'
#
loop_
_entity.id
_entity.type
_entity.pdbx_description
1 polymer ?
#
loop_
_entity_poly.entity_id
_entity_poly.type
_entity_poly.pdbx_seq_one_letter_code
_entity_poly.pdbx_strand_id
1 'polypeptide(L)'
;MCVYDVSSLQLRATTKTPGFYLLECSKKTLNLAAKEPSSCFRKSVQRELPPELSLAVLSYLNATDLCLAACVWDTLGNDELLWLSLCKASWGEVSVYDRWQDQPEYSYKRLYLLLDEASLTFNVDPLIGMDYLFRQSLVDDNPVAIANFLHSTKRLNPDMRREFLYKRRDVLHYLIRLQNLHSLFLPTALRQFFSEVSAPGERGSYLTDMIEMFSDQYCRCNPNLGLSKDTVFILCFSLIMLSVDLCSPHVKNKMSKREFIRNTRRAAHEIQDDLAGHLYDNIYLVGHVAIAQKAITEDHTHSYRIIT
;
A
#
# COMPACT_ATOMS: atom_id res chain seq x y z
N MET A 1 5.89 5.33 53.09
CA MET A 1 6.87 4.22 53.16
C MET A 1 6.12 2.94 52.82
N CYS A 2 6.10 2.57 51.53
CA CYS A 2 5.70 1.26 51.06
C CYS A 2 6.75 0.86 50.03
N VAL A 3 7.63 -0.04 50.44
CA VAL A 3 8.64 -0.67 49.59
C VAL A 3 7.92 -1.81 48.89
N TYR A 4 7.69 -1.67 47.58
CA TYR A 4 7.45 -2.85 46.76
C TYR A 4 8.77 -3.25 46.13
N ASP A 5 9.25 -4.39 46.61
CA ASP A 5 10.45 -5.09 46.22
C ASP A 5 10.30 -5.64 44.79
N VAL A 6 11.08 -5.07 43.86
CA VAL A 6 11.11 -5.42 42.43
C VAL A 6 11.79 -6.79 42.21
N SER A 7 12.24 -7.46 43.28
CA SER A 7 12.98 -8.73 43.22
C SER A 7 12.11 -9.97 43.00
N SER A 8 10.77 -9.85 42.96
CA SER A 8 9.85 -11.01 42.92
C SER A 8 9.31 -11.40 41.54
N LEU A 9 9.64 -10.68 40.46
CA LEU A 9 9.39 -11.12 39.08
C LEU A 9 10.54 -12.01 38.58
N GLN A 10 10.69 -13.18 39.21
CA GLN A 10 11.57 -14.23 38.68
C GLN A 10 11.03 -14.75 37.34
N LEU A 11 11.67 -14.28 36.27
CA LEU A 11 11.65 -14.85 34.93
C LEU A 11 11.91 -16.36 34.98
N ARG A 12 10.88 -17.19 34.81
CA ARG A 12 11.07 -18.57 34.32
C ARG A 12 11.24 -18.50 32.81
N ALA A 13 12.50 -18.56 32.38
CA ALA A 13 12.90 -18.65 30.99
C ALA A 13 12.48 -20.01 30.39
N THR A 14 11.50 -19.99 29.49
CA THR A 14 11.23 -21.09 28.55
C THR A 14 11.28 -20.54 27.13
N THR A 15 12.47 -20.62 26.52
CA THR A 15 12.81 -20.67 25.07
C THR A 15 11.93 -19.97 24.01
N LYS A 16 11.24 -18.87 24.31
CA LYS A 16 10.60 -17.98 23.31
C LYS A 16 11.21 -16.58 23.33
N THR A 17 11.26 -15.98 22.15
CA THR A 17 12.04 -14.79 21.78
C THR A 17 11.81 -13.57 22.69
N PRO A 18 12.88 -12.83 23.06
CA PRO A 18 12.84 -11.77 24.08
C PRO A 18 11.99 -10.54 23.73
N GLY A 19 11.67 -10.32 22.45
CA GLY A 19 10.85 -9.17 22.01
C GLY A 19 9.37 -9.27 22.40
N PHE A 20 8.81 -10.48 22.49
CA PHE A 20 7.37 -10.65 22.79
C PHE A 20 7.01 -10.32 24.25
N TYR A 21 7.92 -10.57 25.19
CA TYR A 21 7.69 -10.29 26.61
C TYR A 21 7.64 -8.78 26.90
N LEU A 22 8.45 -7.96 26.22
CA LEU A 22 8.40 -6.50 26.33
C LEU A 22 7.11 -5.91 25.73
N LEU A 23 6.62 -6.49 24.63
CA LEU A 23 5.36 -6.13 23.96
C LEU A 23 4.11 -6.41 24.81
N GLU A 24 4.06 -7.59 25.44
CA GLU A 24 2.96 -7.95 26.32
C GLU A 24 2.98 -7.14 27.62
N CYS A 25 4.18 -6.84 28.14
CA CYS A 25 4.34 -5.97 29.30
C CYS A 25 3.90 -4.54 28.98
N SER A 26 4.21 -3.97 27.81
CA SER A 26 3.81 -2.59 27.47
C SER A 26 2.29 -2.43 27.30
N LYS A 27 1.62 -3.33 26.58
CA LYS A 27 0.14 -3.34 26.47
C LYS A 27 -0.56 -3.63 27.81
N LYS A 28 -0.01 -4.54 28.63
CA LYS A 28 -0.53 -4.76 29.99
C LYS A 28 -0.30 -3.53 30.88
N THR A 29 0.85 -2.87 30.79
CA THR A 29 1.19 -1.68 31.59
C THR A 29 0.31 -0.50 31.22
N LEU A 30 0.02 -0.28 29.94
CA LEU A 30 -0.97 0.71 29.47
C LEU A 30 -2.39 0.39 29.97
N ASN A 31 -2.82 -0.87 29.90
CA ASN A 31 -4.14 -1.30 30.41
C ASN A 31 -4.24 -1.30 31.95
N LEU A 32 -3.14 -1.55 32.66
CA LEU A 32 -3.05 -1.48 34.12
C LEU A 32 -3.01 -0.03 34.61
N ALA A 33 -2.28 0.86 33.90
CA ALA A 33 -2.28 2.30 34.17
C ALA A 33 -3.65 2.95 33.92
N ALA A 34 -4.44 2.43 32.97
CA ALA A 34 -5.83 2.83 32.76
C ALA A 34 -6.78 2.37 33.89
N LYS A 35 -6.40 1.35 34.68
CA LYS A 35 -7.24 0.79 35.76
C LYS A 35 -7.00 1.40 37.15
N GLU A 36 -5.83 1.98 37.41
CA GLU A 36 -5.56 2.67 38.68
C GLU A 36 -4.87 4.03 38.46
N PRO A 37 -5.62 5.14 38.43
CA PRO A 37 -5.06 6.48 38.30
C PRO A 37 -4.51 6.93 39.65
N SER A 38 -3.41 6.32 40.11
CA SER A 38 -2.73 6.75 41.33
C SER A 38 -1.91 8.02 41.05
N SER A 39 -2.09 9.01 41.94
CA SER A 39 -1.57 10.39 41.82
C SER A 39 -0.04 10.53 41.68
N CYS A 40 0.70 9.44 41.85
CA CYS A 40 2.16 9.41 41.76
C CYS A 40 2.68 9.38 40.31
N PHE A 41 1.94 8.82 39.36
CA PHE A 41 2.40 8.68 37.96
C PHE A 41 2.31 9.98 37.15
N ARG A 42 1.46 10.93 37.58
CA ARG A 42 1.32 12.26 36.96
C ARG A 42 2.62 13.07 36.96
N LYS A 43 3.55 12.80 37.89
CA LYS A 43 4.81 13.56 38.01
C LYS A 43 5.96 12.99 37.17
N SER A 44 5.85 11.77 36.65
CA SER A 44 6.98 11.05 36.04
C SER A 44 7.07 11.24 34.52
N VAL A 45 5.93 11.44 33.84
CA VAL A 45 5.87 11.71 32.38
C VAL A 45 6.27 13.16 32.06
N GLN A 46 6.48 13.99 33.08
CA GLN A 46 7.02 15.34 32.95
C GLN A 46 8.53 15.36 32.62
N ARG A 47 9.22 14.21 32.67
CA ARG A 47 10.56 14.05 32.10
C ARG A 47 10.41 13.40 30.73
N GLU A 48 10.74 14.18 29.71
CA GLU A 48 10.84 13.80 28.30
C GLU A 48 11.28 12.34 28.16
N LEU A 49 10.40 11.51 27.62
CA LEU A 49 10.81 10.20 27.10
C LEU A 49 11.92 10.46 26.08
N PRO A 50 13.05 9.71 26.14
CA PRO A 50 14.06 9.76 25.09
C PRO A 50 13.38 9.63 23.71
N PRO A 51 13.76 10.44 22.71
CA PRO A 51 13.11 10.46 21.40
C PRO A 51 12.97 9.08 20.76
N GLU A 52 13.89 8.17 21.05
CA GLU A 52 13.91 6.81 20.52
C GLU A 52 12.81 5.94 21.15
N LEU A 53 12.49 6.14 22.43
CA LEU A 53 11.45 5.42 23.16
C LEU A 53 10.06 5.98 22.87
N SER A 54 9.94 7.30 22.71
CA SER A 54 8.69 7.89 22.22
C SER A 54 8.41 7.33 20.82
N LEU A 55 9.32 7.45 19.86
CA LEU A 55 9.15 6.93 18.49
C LEU A 55 8.78 5.44 18.45
N ALA A 56 9.40 4.60 19.29
CA ALA A 56 9.09 3.18 19.37
C ALA A 56 7.67 2.90 19.92
N VAL A 57 7.26 3.58 21.00
CA VAL A 57 5.91 3.43 21.56
C VAL A 57 4.84 3.95 20.59
N LEU A 58 5.13 5.06 19.91
CA LEU A 58 4.24 5.69 18.94
C LEU A 58 4.05 4.86 17.67
N SER A 59 5.07 4.09 17.27
CA SER A 59 4.96 3.19 16.12
C SER A 59 3.88 2.11 16.30
N TYR A 60 3.38 1.92 17.52
CA TYR A 60 2.33 0.96 17.86
C TYR A 60 1.01 1.59 18.31
N LEU A 61 0.91 2.92 18.38
CA LEU A 61 -0.30 3.63 18.79
C LEU A 61 -1.08 4.09 17.56
N ASN A 62 -2.33 3.66 17.43
CA ASN A 62 -3.26 4.21 16.45
C ASN A 62 -4.01 5.43 17.02
N ALA A 63 -4.83 6.09 16.20
CA ALA A 63 -5.60 7.27 16.64
C ALA A 63 -6.49 6.98 17.87
N THR A 64 -7.09 5.79 17.94
CA THR A 64 -7.91 5.38 19.08
C THR A 64 -7.08 5.27 20.35
N ASP A 65 -5.90 4.66 20.26
CA ASP A 65 -5.00 4.51 21.40
C ASP A 65 -4.50 5.88 21.90
N LEU A 66 -4.22 6.82 20.99
CA LEU A 66 -3.87 8.21 21.35
C LEU A 66 -5.03 8.96 22.03
N CYS A 67 -6.25 8.81 21.52
CA CYS A 67 -7.44 9.37 22.15
C CYS A 67 -7.70 8.78 23.55
N LEU A 68 -7.50 7.47 23.74
CA LEU A 68 -7.61 6.82 25.04
C LEU A 68 -6.48 7.24 25.98
N ALA A 69 -5.26 7.38 25.47
CA ALA A 69 -4.11 7.87 26.23
C ALA A 69 -4.34 9.31 26.71
N ALA A 70 -5.01 10.16 25.91
CA ALA A 70 -5.36 11.53 26.30
C ALA A 70 -6.18 11.60 27.60
N CYS A 71 -7.03 10.60 27.86
CA CYS A 71 -7.83 10.54 29.09
C CYS A 71 -6.99 10.40 30.37
N VAL A 72 -5.75 9.90 30.24
CA VAL A 72 -4.82 9.64 31.36
C VAL A 72 -3.61 10.58 31.32
N TRP A 73 -3.12 10.87 30.12
CA TRP A 73 -1.96 11.69 29.79
C TRP A 73 -2.33 12.72 28.71
N ASP A 74 -3.04 13.76 29.13
CA ASP A 74 -3.58 14.82 28.27
C ASP A 74 -2.51 15.48 27.37
N THR A 75 -1.31 15.71 27.92
CA THR A 75 -0.18 16.29 27.16
C THR A 75 0.32 15.37 26.04
N LEU A 76 0.27 14.05 26.23
CA LEU A 76 0.69 13.08 25.23
C LEU A 76 -0.40 12.92 24.15
N GLY A 77 -1.66 12.85 24.56
CA GLY A 77 -2.78 12.67 23.62
C GLY A 77 -3.05 13.86 22.70
N ASN A 78 -2.53 15.04 23.03
CA ASN A 78 -2.65 16.26 22.23
C ASN A 78 -1.30 16.72 21.64
N ASP A 79 -0.27 15.88 21.64
CA ASP A 79 1.02 16.23 21.06
C ASP A 79 0.96 16.25 19.52
N GLU A 80 1.27 17.42 18.96
CA GLU A 80 1.14 17.74 17.54
C GLU A 80 2.11 16.94 16.65
N LEU A 81 3.31 16.60 17.14
CA LEU A 81 4.26 15.77 16.39
C LEU A 81 3.77 14.33 16.27
N LEU A 82 3.06 13.82 17.27
CA LEU A 82 2.48 12.48 17.24
C LEU A 82 1.38 12.39 16.20
N TRP A 83 0.47 13.36 16.21
CA TRP A 83 -0.62 13.41 15.24
C TRP A 83 -0.10 13.61 13.82
N LEU A 84 0.91 14.46 13.61
CA LEU A 84 1.57 14.61 12.31
C LEU A 84 2.21 13.30 11.84
N SER A 85 2.91 12.60 12.73
CA SER A 85 3.53 11.31 12.43
C SER A 85 2.48 10.28 12.03
N LEU A 86 1.34 10.26 12.74
CA LEU A 86 0.22 9.37 12.44
C LEU A 86 -0.44 9.70 11.10
N CYS A 87 -0.59 10.99 10.78
CA CYS A 87 -1.06 11.46 9.47
C CYS A 87 -0.15 10.94 8.35
N LYS A 88 1.17 11.19 8.45
CA LYS A 88 2.15 10.73 7.45
C LYS A 88 2.20 9.21 7.33
N ALA A 89 2.07 8.49 8.43
CA ALA A 89 2.02 7.03 8.41
C ALA A 89 0.77 6.47 7.70
N SER A 90 -0.35 7.19 7.78
CA SER A 90 -1.65 6.76 7.26
C SER A 90 -1.87 7.16 5.79
N TRP A 91 -1.56 8.42 5.45
CA TRP A 91 -1.83 9.00 4.13
C TRP A 91 -0.58 9.28 3.30
N GLY A 92 0.62 9.23 3.90
CA GLY A 92 1.88 9.38 3.18
C GLY A 92 2.15 10.82 2.76
N GLU A 93 1.99 11.15 1.48
CA GLU A 93 2.16 12.49 0.93
C GLU A 93 0.79 13.16 0.70
N VAL A 94 0.61 14.34 1.30
CA VAL A 94 -0.62 15.13 1.20
C VAL A 94 -0.24 16.59 1.02
N SER A 95 -0.82 17.28 0.03
CA SER A 95 -0.50 18.68 -0.33
C SER A 95 -0.58 19.65 0.86
N VAL A 96 -1.50 19.41 1.79
CA VAL A 96 -1.71 20.30 2.93
C VAL A 96 -0.57 20.32 3.94
N TYR A 97 0.29 19.30 4.00
CA TYR A 97 1.32 19.21 5.04
C TYR A 97 2.29 20.39 5.05
N ASP A 98 2.61 20.95 3.89
CA ASP A 98 3.55 22.07 3.76
C ASP A 98 2.94 23.40 4.25
N ARG A 99 1.62 23.51 4.25
CA ARG A 99 0.88 24.77 4.52
C ARG A 99 0.01 24.68 5.77
N TRP A 100 -0.05 23.52 6.43
CA TRP A 100 -0.98 23.29 7.55
C TRP A 100 -0.70 24.21 8.73
N GLN A 101 0.57 24.47 9.01
CA GLN A 101 1.02 25.33 10.12
C GLN A 101 0.66 26.81 9.92
N ASP A 102 0.33 27.23 8.69
CA ASP A 102 -0.06 28.61 8.39
C ASP A 102 -1.49 28.92 8.85
N GLN A 103 -2.27 27.91 9.26
CA GLN A 103 -3.63 28.12 9.76
C GLN A 103 -3.62 28.70 11.19
N PRO A 104 -4.49 29.69 11.50
CA PRO A 104 -4.50 30.40 12.78
C PRO A 104 -4.82 29.51 14.00
N GLU A 105 -5.38 28.33 13.79
CA GLU A 105 -5.70 27.31 14.81
C GLU A 105 -5.36 25.90 14.29
N TYR A 106 -4.15 25.72 13.76
CA TYR A 106 -3.75 24.42 13.25
C TYR A 106 -3.72 23.37 14.38
N SER A 107 -4.21 22.18 14.07
CA SER A 107 -4.01 20.98 14.91
C SER A 107 -3.96 19.76 14.01
N TYR A 108 -2.91 18.97 14.11
CA TYR A 108 -2.74 17.73 13.36
C TYR A 108 -3.76 16.67 13.79
N LYS A 109 -4.31 16.76 15.02
CA LYS A 109 -5.46 15.95 15.42
C LYS A 109 -6.69 16.28 14.57
N ARG A 110 -6.95 17.57 14.34
CA ARG A 110 -8.03 18.01 13.44
C ARG A 110 -7.74 17.58 12.00
N LEU A 111 -6.50 17.72 11.53
CA LEU A 111 -6.11 17.26 10.19
C LEU A 111 -6.34 15.76 10.02
N TYR A 112 -5.96 14.96 11.02
CA TYR A 112 -6.18 13.53 11.02
C TYR A 112 -7.66 13.20 10.85
N LEU A 113 -8.54 13.85 11.62
CA LEU A 113 -9.99 13.63 11.53
C LEU A 113 -10.55 13.99 10.16
N LEU A 114 -10.11 15.11 9.57
CA LEU A 114 -10.52 15.53 8.22
C LEU A 114 -10.06 14.52 7.15
N LEU A 115 -8.83 14.02 7.24
CA LEU A 115 -8.31 13.01 6.31
C LEU A 115 -9.00 11.65 6.49
N ASP A 116 -9.35 11.29 7.72
CA ASP A 116 -10.08 10.05 8.02
C ASP A 116 -11.51 10.11 7.49
N GLU A 117 -12.23 11.21 7.73
CA GLU A 117 -13.56 11.45 7.15
C GLU A 117 -13.50 11.39 5.63
N ALA A 118 -12.56 12.11 5.00
CA ALA A 118 -12.38 12.11 3.55
C ALA A 118 -12.12 10.70 2.99
N SER A 119 -11.32 9.89 3.68
CA SER A 119 -11.01 8.51 3.28
C SER A 119 -12.23 7.60 3.40
N LEU A 120 -13.01 7.74 4.48
CA LEU A 120 -14.26 7.03 4.65
C LEU A 120 -15.27 7.40 3.55
N THR A 121 -15.38 8.69 3.21
CA THR A 121 -16.22 9.16 2.11
C THR A 121 -15.75 8.61 0.76
N PHE A 122 -14.44 8.65 0.47
CA PHE A 122 -13.87 8.08 -0.76
C PHE A 122 -14.15 6.58 -0.88
N ASN A 123 -14.11 5.85 0.23
CA ASN A 123 -14.36 4.42 0.27
C ASN A 123 -15.83 4.05 0.02
N VAL A 124 -16.75 5.01 0.13
CA VAL A 124 -18.16 4.88 -0.25
C VAL A 124 -18.39 5.34 -1.69
N ASP A 125 -17.92 6.54 -2.03
CA ASP A 125 -17.96 7.10 -3.38
C ASP A 125 -16.66 7.88 -3.66
N PRO A 126 -15.85 7.45 -4.64
CA PRO A 126 -14.55 8.05 -4.90
C PRO A 126 -14.62 9.49 -5.42
N LEU A 127 -15.69 9.86 -6.15
CA LEU A 127 -15.83 11.21 -6.68
C LEU A 127 -16.19 12.19 -5.56
N ILE A 128 -17.13 11.79 -4.68
CA ILE A 128 -17.52 12.61 -3.53
C ILE A 128 -16.35 12.74 -2.54
N GLY A 129 -15.61 11.66 -2.29
CA GLY A 129 -14.44 11.70 -1.41
C GLY A 129 -13.33 12.63 -1.91
N MET A 130 -13.02 12.61 -3.22
CA MET A 130 -12.04 13.53 -3.80
C MET A 130 -12.53 14.98 -3.78
N ASP A 131 -13.80 15.22 -4.10
CA ASP A 131 -14.39 16.56 -4.01
C ASP A 131 -14.35 17.11 -2.56
N TYR A 132 -14.58 16.27 -1.55
CA TYR A 132 -14.38 16.64 -0.16
C TYR A 132 -12.92 17.02 0.14
N LEU A 133 -11.94 16.24 -0.33
CA LEU A 133 -10.51 16.56 -0.19
C LEU A 133 -10.15 17.92 -0.79
N PHE A 134 -10.73 18.27 -1.95
CA PHE A 134 -10.49 19.54 -2.60
C PHE A 134 -11.14 20.71 -1.85
N ARG A 135 -12.40 20.56 -1.42
CA ARG A 135 -13.13 21.61 -0.67
C ARG A 135 -12.45 21.93 0.65
N GLN A 136 -11.92 20.93 1.34
CA GLN A 136 -11.14 21.11 2.57
C GLN A 136 -9.69 21.56 2.31
N SER A 137 -9.29 21.75 1.06
CA SER A 137 -7.93 22.12 0.65
C SER A 137 -6.86 21.14 1.18
N LEU A 138 -7.21 19.85 1.28
CA LEU A 138 -6.33 18.79 1.77
C LEU A 138 -5.39 18.31 0.67
N VAL A 139 -5.92 18.12 -0.53
CA VAL A 139 -5.17 17.73 -1.74
C VAL A 139 -5.41 18.79 -2.80
N ASP A 140 -4.37 19.18 -3.53
CA ASP A 140 -4.52 20.12 -4.64
C ASP A 140 -5.24 19.44 -5.82
N ASP A 141 -6.18 20.13 -6.47
CA ASP A 141 -6.90 19.62 -7.65
C ASP A 141 -6.03 19.70 -8.92
N ASN A 142 -4.95 18.92 -8.91
CA ASN A 142 -4.13 18.69 -10.09
C ASN A 142 -3.71 17.20 -10.16
N PRO A 143 -3.50 16.66 -11.38
CA PRO A 143 -3.27 15.23 -11.54
C PRO A 143 -2.03 14.69 -10.80
N VAL A 144 -1.01 15.52 -10.60
CA VAL A 144 0.24 15.13 -9.93
C VAL A 144 0.01 14.97 -8.42
N ALA A 145 -0.60 15.96 -7.77
CA ALA A 145 -0.93 15.90 -6.35
C ALA A 145 -1.88 14.74 -6.04
N ILE A 146 -2.89 14.54 -6.89
CA ILE A 146 -3.82 13.41 -6.74
C ILE A 146 -3.08 12.08 -6.89
N ALA A 147 -2.20 11.93 -7.89
CA ALA A 147 -1.42 10.71 -8.07
C ALA A 147 -0.50 10.41 -6.89
N ASN A 148 0.22 11.40 -6.36
CA ASN A 148 1.07 11.25 -5.18
C ASN A 148 0.25 10.79 -3.97
N PHE A 149 -0.88 11.43 -3.71
CA PHE A 149 -1.79 11.05 -2.63
C PHE A 149 -2.29 9.61 -2.76
N LEU A 150 -2.78 9.21 -3.96
CA LEU A 150 -3.29 7.87 -4.21
C LEU A 150 -2.21 6.77 -4.15
N HIS A 151 -0.96 7.13 -4.47
CA HIS A 151 0.20 6.24 -4.38
C HIS A 151 0.64 6.03 -2.92
N SER A 152 0.64 7.09 -2.12
CA SER A 152 1.20 7.08 -0.76
C SER A 152 0.24 6.58 0.32
N THR A 153 -1.07 6.73 0.10
CA THR A 153 -2.10 6.39 1.09
C THR A 153 -2.38 4.89 1.19
N LYS A 154 -2.54 4.40 2.42
CA LYS A 154 -2.96 3.01 2.71
C LYS A 154 -4.40 2.90 3.19
N ARG A 155 -5.12 4.03 3.25
CA ARG A 155 -6.48 4.13 3.84
C ARG A 155 -7.60 3.96 2.82
N LEU A 156 -7.27 4.00 1.52
CA LEU A 156 -8.26 3.93 0.46
C LEU A 156 -8.53 2.50 0.01
N ASN A 157 -9.80 2.22 -0.27
CA ASN A 157 -10.26 0.94 -0.80
C ASN A 157 -9.70 0.76 -2.24
N PRO A 158 -8.97 -0.33 -2.53
CA PRO A 158 -8.43 -0.60 -3.85
C PRO A 158 -9.47 -0.62 -4.98
N ASP A 159 -10.69 -1.06 -4.71
CA ASP A 159 -11.78 -1.11 -5.68
C ASP A 159 -12.27 0.31 -6.03
N MET A 160 -12.45 1.18 -5.03
CA MET A 160 -12.84 2.58 -5.24
C MET A 160 -11.74 3.39 -5.91
N ARG A 161 -10.48 3.12 -5.54
CA ARG A 161 -9.31 3.70 -6.24
C ARG A 161 -9.31 3.32 -7.72
N ARG A 162 -9.58 2.05 -8.05
CA ARG A 162 -9.69 1.61 -9.44
C ARG A 162 -10.83 2.31 -10.18
N GLU A 163 -12.01 2.45 -9.57
CA GLU A 163 -13.14 3.16 -10.18
C GLU A 163 -12.81 4.64 -10.45
N PHE A 164 -12.11 5.30 -9.51
CA PHE A 164 -11.65 6.67 -9.70
C PHE A 164 -10.69 6.78 -10.89
N LEU A 165 -9.66 5.92 -10.94
CA LEU A 165 -8.66 5.90 -12.01
C LEU A 165 -9.28 5.57 -13.38
N TYR A 166 -10.37 4.80 -13.40
CA TYR A 166 -11.15 4.56 -14.62
C TYR A 166 -11.71 5.84 -15.22
N LYS A 167 -12.22 6.75 -14.37
CA LYS A 167 -12.79 8.04 -14.78
C LYS A 167 -11.71 9.11 -15.01
N ARG A 168 -10.59 9.07 -14.28
CA ARG A 168 -9.48 10.05 -14.33
C ARG A 168 -8.20 9.44 -14.89
N ARG A 169 -8.15 9.29 -16.22
CA ARG A 169 -6.99 8.71 -16.95
C ARG A 169 -5.74 9.58 -16.88
N ASP A 170 -5.91 10.89 -16.76
CA ASP A 170 -4.86 11.86 -16.50
C ASP A 170 -4.10 11.53 -15.21
N VAL A 171 -4.81 11.19 -14.13
CA VAL A 171 -4.23 10.77 -12.84
C VAL A 171 -3.54 9.42 -12.97
N LEU A 172 -4.16 8.45 -13.66
CA LEU A 172 -3.56 7.12 -13.89
C LEU A 172 -2.18 7.23 -14.54
N HIS A 173 -2.03 8.10 -15.55
CA HIS A 173 -0.74 8.30 -16.22
C HIS A 173 0.36 8.75 -15.25
N TYR A 174 0.08 9.72 -14.37
CA TYR A 174 1.05 10.16 -13.37
C TYR A 174 1.33 9.08 -12.32
N LEU A 175 0.29 8.36 -11.88
CA LEU A 175 0.44 7.27 -10.91
C LEU A 175 1.38 6.18 -11.44
N ILE A 176 1.25 5.78 -12.71
CA ILE A 176 2.15 4.80 -13.34
C ILE A 176 3.58 5.35 -13.42
N ARG A 177 3.75 6.66 -13.66
CA ARG A 177 5.08 7.29 -13.69
C ARG A 177 5.79 7.33 -12.35
N LEU A 178 5.07 7.24 -11.23
CA LEU A 178 5.65 7.17 -9.88
C LEU A 178 6.25 5.79 -9.58
N GLN A 179 5.86 4.76 -10.34
CA GLN A 179 6.37 3.41 -10.12
C GLN A 179 7.84 3.28 -10.52
N ASN A 180 8.65 2.82 -9.58
CA ASN A 180 10.03 2.43 -9.84
C ASN A 180 10.09 1.01 -10.41
N LEU A 181 10.37 0.91 -11.72
CA LEU A 181 10.52 -0.35 -12.46
C LEU A 181 11.97 -0.62 -12.90
N HIS A 182 12.94 0.09 -12.30
CA HIS A 182 14.33 0.03 -12.71
C HIS A 182 14.96 -1.33 -12.45
N SER A 183 15.60 -1.90 -13.47
CA SER A 183 16.26 -3.22 -13.44
C SER A 183 15.36 -4.39 -13.04
N LEU A 184 14.04 -4.22 -13.06
CA LEU A 184 13.11 -5.31 -12.80
C LEU A 184 12.91 -6.15 -14.05
N PHE A 185 12.87 -7.47 -13.89
CA PHE A 185 12.49 -8.37 -14.98
C PHE A 185 11.02 -8.15 -15.35
N LEU A 186 10.69 -8.14 -16.64
CA LEU A 186 9.37 -7.72 -17.16
C LEU A 186 8.16 -8.37 -16.46
N PRO A 187 8.10 -9.69 -16.23
CA PRO A 187 6.99 -10.31 -15.49
C PRO A 187 6.89 -9.85 -14.04
N THR A 188 8.01 -9.57 -13.39
CA THR A 188 8.05 -9.05 -12.02
C THR A 188 7.59 -7.60 -11.96
N ALA A 189 8.03 -6.77 -12.90
CA ALA A 189 7.54 -5.40 -13.07
C ALA A 189 6.03 -5.39 -13.33
N LEU A 190 5.52 -6.30 -14.18
CA LEU A 190 4.10 -6.41 -14.50
C LEU A 190 3.25 -6.84 -13.29
N ARG A 191 3.76 -7.74 -12.44
CA ARG A 191 3.12 -8.09 -11.16
C ARG A 191 3.07 -6.91 -10.21
N GLN A 192 4.18 -6.18 -10.06
CA GLN A 192 4.24 -4.98 -9.23
C GLN A 192 3.24 -3.92 -9.73
N PHE A 193 3.19 -3.71 -11.04
CA PHE A 193 2.21 -2.83 -11.68
C PHE A 193 0.78 -3.19 -11.25
N PHE A 194 0.34 -4.42 -11.52
CA PHE A 194 -1.02 -4.85 -11.18
C PHE A 194 -1.33 -4.91 -9.68
N SER A 195 -0.31 -5.03 -8.82
CA SER A 195 -0.49 -4.95 -7.37
C SER A 195 -0.91 -3.56 -6.89
N GLU A 196 -0.55 -2.52 -7.66
CA GLU A 196 -0.87 -1.13 -7.32
C GLU A 196 -2.13 -0.66 -8.03
N VAL A 197 -2.22 -0.80 -9.36
CA VAL A 197 -3.36 -0.25 -10.11
C VAL A 197 -4.58 -1.17 -10.16
N SER A 198 -4.44 -2.43 -9.71
CA SER A 198 -5.42 -3.50 -9.83
C SER A 198 -5.81 -3.80 -11.28
N ALA A 199 -5.75 -5.07 -11.66
CA ALA A 199 -6.20 -5.48 -12.99
C ALA A 199 -7.72 -5.26 -13.17
N PRO A 200 -8.18 -4.83 -14.36
CA PRO A 200 -9.61 -4.79 -14.65
C PRO A 200 -10.20 -6.20 -14.70
N GLY A 201 -11.49 -6.32 -14.35
CA GLY A 201 -12.21 -7.60 -14.36
C GLY A 201 -12.52 -8.14 -15.77
N GLU A 202 -12.50 -7.26 -16.78
CA GLU A 202 -12.82 -7.58 -18.18
C GLU A 202 -11.67 -7.16 -19.10
N ARG A 203 -11.44 -7.92 -20.17
CA ARG A 203 -10.61 -7.48 -21.29
C ARG A 203 -11.30 -6.30 -21.98
N GLY A 204 -10.63 -5.16 -22.08
CA GLY A 204 -11.20 -3.98 -22.72
C GLY A 204 -10.16 -2.90 -22.96
N SER A 205 -10.61 -1.77 -23.53
CA SER A 205 -9.76 -0.61 -23.82
C SER A 205 -9.00 -0.10 -22.59
N TYR A 206 -9.62 -0.18 -21.40
CA TYR A 206 -8.97 0.20 -20.14
C TYR A 206 -7.66 -0.57 -19.89
N LEU A 207 -7.66 -1.89 -20.09
CA LEU A 207 -6.46 -2.72 -19.96
C LEU A 207 -5.41 -2.33 -21.00
N THR A 208 -5.83 -2.09 -22.24
CA THR A 208 -4.93 -1.67 -23.32
C THR A 208 -4.22 -0.37 -22.98
N ASP A 209 -4.94 0.64 -22.54
CA ASP A 209 -4.37 1.94 -22.15
C ASP A 209 -3.39 1.78 -20.97
N MET A 210 -3.74 0.94 -19.98
CA MET A 210 -2.87 0.64 -18.83
C MET A 210 -1.55 0.00 -19.28
N ILE A 211 -1.61 -1.01 -20.16
CA ILE A 211 -0.42 -1.69 -20.67
C ILE A 211 0.40 -0.77 -21.57
N GLU A 212 -0.24 0.13 -22.31
CA GLU A 212 0.46 1.12 -23.12
C GLU A 212 1.27 2.09 -22.23
N MET A 213 0.66 2.63 -21.19
CA MET A 213 1.32 3.51 -20.23
C MET A 213 2.44 2.76 -19.46
N PHE A 214 2.19 1.52 -19.05
CA PHE A 214 3.20 0.67 -18.42
C PHE A 214 4.40 0.43 -19.33
N SER A 215 4.17 0.13 -20.61
CA SER A 215 5.23 -0.17 -21.57
C SER A 215 6.16 1.03 -21.79
N ASP A 216 5.58 2.23 -21.88
CA ASP A 216 6.32 3.49 -21.95
C ASP A 216 7.17 3.71 -20.68
N GLN A 217 6.58 3.53 -19.49
CA GLN A 217 7.30 3.67 -18.24
C GLN A 217 8.40 2.63 -18.05
N TYR A 218 8.16 1.37 -18.43
CA TYR A 218 9.13 0.28 -18.32
C TYR A 218 10.36 0.55 -19.20
N CYS A 219 10.15 1.04 -20.44
CA CYS A 219 11.25 1.42 -21.33
C CYS A 219 12.05 2.61 -20.77
N ARG A 220 11.37 3.62 -20.20
CA ARG A 220 12.05 4.76 -19.54
C ARG A 220 12.89 4.33 -18.35
N CYS A 221 12.40 3.38 -17.54
CA CYS A 221 13.13 2.85 -16.40
C CYS A 221 14.29 1.91 -16.81
N ASN A 222 14.26 1.36 -18.02
CA ASN A 222 15.19 0.34 -18.49
C ASN A 222 15.73 0.63 -19.90
N PRO A 223 16.40 1.78 -20.13
CA PRO A 223 16.85 2.19 -21.47
C PRO A 223 17.88 1.22 -22.07
N ASN A 224 18.61 0.49 -21.23
CA ASN A 224 19.67 -0.44 -21.65
C ASN A 224 19.14 -1.76 -22.23
N LEU A 225 17.84 -2.05 -22.12
CA LEU A 225 17.26 -3.30 -22.64
C LEU A 225 17.15 -3.32 -24.17
N GLY A 226 17.18 -2.15 -24.83
CA GLY A 226 17.08 -2.05 -26.28
C GLY A 226 15.73 -2.51 -26.86
N LEU A 227 14.71 -2.69 -26.03
CA LEU A 227 13.35 -3.05 -26.46
C LEU A 227 12.55 -1.79 -26.77
N SER A 228 11.81 -1.80 -27.88
CA SER A 228 10.84 -0.76 -28.20
C SER A 228 9.60 -0.84 -27.29
N LYS A 229 8.90 0.29 -27.11
CA LYS A 229 7.61 0.36 -26.41
C LYS A 229 6.63 -0.68 -26.97
N ASP A 230 6.56 -0.82 -28.29
CA ASP A 230 5.65 -1.74 -28.98
C ASP A 230 6.00 -3.20 -28.68
N THR A 231 7.30 -3.55 -28.67
CA THR A 231 7.77 -4.87 -28.28
C THR A 231 7.40 -5.20 -26.82
N VAL A 232 7.60 -4.26 -25.89
CA VAL A 232 7.19 -4.45 -24.48
C VAL A 232 5.68 -4.62 -24.35
N PHE A 233 4.90 -3.82 -25.07
CA PHE A 233 3.44 -3.91 -25.09
C PHE A 233 2.95 -5.29 -25.54
N ILE A 234 3.50 -5.82 -26.64
CA ILE A 234 3.19 -7.15 -27.17
C ILE A 234 3.58 -8.25 -26.17
N LEU A 235 4.74 -8.09 -25.52
CA LEU A 235 5.19 -9.01 -24.47
C LEU A 235 4.24 -9.03 -23.28
N CYS A 236 3.78 -7.88 -22.80
CA CYS A 236 2.84 -7.80 -21.69
C CYS A 236 1.55 -8.57 -21.99
N PHE A 237 0.97 -8.41 -23.18
CA PHE A 237 -0.21 -9.19 -23.58
C PHE A 237 0.09 -10.68 -23.72
N SER A 238 1.26 -11.03 -24.24
CA SER A 238 1.70 -12.44 -24.32
C SER A 238 1.80 -13.07 -22.93
N LEU A 239 2.34 -12.34 -21.95
CA LEU A 239 2.47 -12.78 -20.56
C LEU A 239 1.11 -12.91 -19.86
N ILE A 240 0.19 -11.96 -20.08
CA ILE A 240 -1.18 -12.02 -19.53
C ILE A 240 -1.94 -13.22 -20.12
N MET A 241 -1.83 -13.45 -21.44
CA MET A 241 -2.46 -14.61 -22.07
C MET A 241 -1.86 -15.93 -21.56
N LEU A 242 -0.54 -16.00 -21.42
CA LEU A 242 0.13 -17.18 -20.85
C LEU A 242 -0.32 -17.42 -19.40
N SER A 243 -0.41 -16.38 -18.58
CA SER A 243 -0.82 -16.54 -17.18
C SER A 243 -2.25 -17.04 -17.05
N VAL A 244 -3.17 -16.51 -17.87
CA VAL A 244 -4.56 -16.98 -17.91
C VAL A 244 -4.62 -18.43 -18.39
N ASP A 245 -3.87 -18.79 -19.44
CA ASP A 245 -3.79 -20.16 -19.96
C ASP A 245 -3.33 -21.16 -18.90
N LEU A 246 -2.21 -20.87 -18.22
CA LEU A 246 -1.62 -21.76 -17.22
C LEU A 246 -2.49 -21.90 -15.97
N CYS A 247 -3.13 -20.81 -15.50
CA CYS A 247 -3.92 -20.83 -14.27
C CYS A 247 -5.38 -21.29 -14.47
N SER A 248 -5.95 -21.19 -15.66
CA SER A 248 -7.38 -21.48 -15.87
C SER A 248 -7.69 -22.98 -15.82
N PRO A 249 -8.57 -23.48 -14.92
CA PRO A 249 -8.91 -24.91 -14.87
C PRO A 249 -9.65 -25.40 -16.13
N HIS A 250 -10.21 -24.48 -16.92
CA HIS A 250 -10.95 -24.80 -18.16
C HIS A 250 -10.02 -25.18 -19.32
N VAL A 251 -8.75 -24.75 -19.27
CA VAL A 251 -7.76 -25.09 -20.30
C VAL A 251 -7.10 -26.42 -19.94
N LYS A 252 -7.49 -27.48 -20.64
CA LYS A 252 -6.93 -28.83 -20.45
C LYS A 252 -5.52 -28.97 -20.99
N ASN A 253 -5.28 -28.43 -22.19
CA ASN A 253 -3.99 -28.46 -22.87
C ASN A 253 -3.32 -27.10 -22.70
N LYS A 254 -2.41 -27.03 -21.73
CA LYS A 254 -1.64 -25.81 -21.44
C LYS A 254 -0.64 -25.51 -22.55
N MET A 255 -0.42 -24.23 -22.83
CA MET A 255 0.62 -23.77 -23.75
C MET A 255 1.99 -24.23 -23.26
N SER A 256 2.70 -25.00 -24.07
CA SER A 256 4.07 -25.42 -23.76
C SER A 256 5.07 -24.27 -23.95
N LYS A 257 6.24 -24.37 -23.29
CA LYS A 257 7.34 -23.40 -23.46
C LYS A 257 7.72 -23.19 -24.93
N ARG A 258 7.78 -24.28 -25.71
CA ARG A 258 8.09 -24.23 -27.14
C ARG A 258 7.03 -23.49 -27.95
N GLU A 259 5.76 -23.68 -27.61
CA GLU A 259 4.66 -22.96 -28.27
C GLU A 259 4.68 -21.47 -27.92
N PHE A 260 4.92 -21.13 -26.65
CA PHE A 260 5.04 -19.75 -26.21
C PHE A 260 6.17 -19.03 -26.97
N ILE A 261 7.39 -19.59 -26.99
CA ILE A 261 8.53 -19.02 -27.73
C ILE A 261 8.16 -18.79 -29.20
N ARG A 262 7.56 -19.79 -29.85
CA ARG A 262 7.12 -19.68 -31.26
C ARG A 262 6.09 -18.57 -31.45
N ASN A 263 5.11 -18.45 -30.56
CA ASN A 263 4.05 -17.44 -30.65
C ASN A 263 4.60 -16.03 -30.43
N THR A 264 5.42 -15.85 -29.39
CA THR A 264 6.03 -14.56 -29.06
C THR A 264 6.97 -14.07 -30.17
N ARG A 265 7.80 -14.95 -30.74
CA ARG A 265 8.69 -14.61 -31.87
C ARG A 265 7.94 -14.13 -33.12
N ARG A 266 6.74 -14.67 -33.36
CA ARG A 266 5.87 -14.24 -34.47
C ARG A 266 5.26 -12.86 -34.22
N ALA A 267 5.01 -12.52 -32.96
CA ALA A 267 4.40 -11.24 -32.58
C ALA A 267 5.45 -10.13 -32.41
N ALA A 268 6.63 -10.45 -31.90
CA ALA A 268 7.73 -9.51 -31.65
C ALA A 268 9.05 -10.08 -32.20
N HIS A 269 9.42 -9.65 -33.41
CA HIS A 269 10.57 -10.18 -34.14
C HIS A 269 11.93 -9.83 -33.52
N GLU A 270 11.99 -8.79 -32.68
CA GLU A 270 13.20 -8.32 -32.00
C GLU A 270 13.65 -9.25 -30.85
N ILE A 271 12.83 -10.23 -30.47
CA ILE A 271 13.02 -11.02 -29.26
C ILE A 271 13.82 -12.30 -29.51
N GLN A 272 14.82 -12.53 -28.67
CA GLN A 272 15.58 -13.76 -28.63
C GLN A 272 14.79 -14.90 -27.97
N ASP A 273 14.94 -16.12 -28.49
CA ASP A 273 14.24 -17.32 -27.99
C ASP A 273 14.58 -17.59 -26.51
N ASP A 274 15.80 -17.28 -26.06
CA ASP A 274 16.23 -17.41 -24.66
C ASP A 274 15.45 -16.48 -23.72
N LEU A 275 15.25 -15.21 -24.13
CA LEU A 275 14.46 -14.25 -23.36
C LEU A 275 13.01 -14.72 -23.25
N ALA A 276 12.39 -15.14 -24.36
CA ALA A 276 11.04 -15.70 -24.35
C ALA A 276 10.94 -16.96 -23.47
N GLY A 277 11.98 -17.80 -23.46
CA GLY A 277 12.10 -18.93 -22.57
C GLY A 277 12.10 -18.53 -21.09
N HIS A 278 12.91 -17.54 -20.71
CA HIS A 278 12.96 -17.03 -19.33
C HIS A 278 11.64 -16.38 -18.90
N LEU A 279 10.96 -15.67 -19.81
CA LEU A 279 9.64 -15.11 -19.57
C LEU A 279 8.63 -16.22 -19.23
N TYR A 280 8.62 -17.31 -20.01
CA TYR A 280 7.75 -18.47 -19.74
C TYR A 280 8.05 -19.11 -18.40
N ASP A 281 9.33 -19.41 -18.12
CA ASP A 281 9.74 -20.08 -16.88
C ASP A 281 9.32 -19.26 -15.65
N ASN A 282 9.42 -17.93 -15.74
CA ASN A 282 9.02 -17.06 -14.66
C ASN A 282 7.51 -17.12 -14.38
N ILE A 283 6.65 -17.12 -15.40
CA ILE A 283 5.19 -17.27 -15.21
C ILE A 283 4.86 -18.66 -14.69
N TYR A 284 5.51 -19.70 -15.22
CA TYR A 284 5.29 -21.08 -14.79
C TYR A 284 5.67 -21.30 -13.32
N LEU A 285 6.78 -20.72 -12.86
CA LEU A 285 7.29 -20.90 -11.50
C LEU A 285 6.64 -19.98 -10.46
N VAL A 286 6.41 -18.70 -10.81
CA VAL A 286 5.91 -17.69 -9.86
C VAL A 286 4.38 -17.59 -9.88
N GLY A 287 3.75 -17.85 -11.03
CA GLY A 287 2.31 -17.78 -11.21
C GLY A 287 1.82 -16.48 -11.83
N HIS A 288 0.54 -16.21 -11.62
CA HIS A 288 -0.25 -15.24 -12.38
C HIS A 288 0.29 -13.79 -12.30
N VAL A 289 0.30 -13.06 -13.42
CA VAL A 289 0.82 -11.66 -13.44
C VAL A 289 -0.15 -10.63 -12.85
N ALA A 290 -1.44 -10.94 -12.85
CA ALA A 290 -2.50 -10.09 -12.32
C ALA A 290 -3.32 -10.88 -11.29
N ILE A 291 -2.86 -10.95 -10.05
CA ILE A 291 -3.58 -11.67 -8.98
C ILE A 291 -4.74 -10.76 -8.51
N ALA A 292 -5.98 -11.21 -8.69
CA ALA A 292 -7.12 -10.54 -8.06
C ALA A 292 -6.97 -10.65 -6.52
N GLN A 293 -7.08 -9.53 -5.79
CA GLN A 293 -6.89 -9.45 -4.33
C GLN A 293 -7.88 -10.27 -3.48
N LYS A 294 -8.73 -11.11 -4.08
CA LYS A 294 -9.80 -11.85 -3.40
C LYS A 294 -9.47 -13.31 -3.10
N ALA A 295 -8.21 -13.62 -2.76
CA ALA A 295 -7.76 -14.99 -2.47
C ALA A 295 -7.04 -15.13 -1.11
N ILE A 296 -7.54 -14.49 -0.04
CA ILE A 296 -7.05 -14.71 1.34
C ILE A 296 -8.17 -15.09 2.33
N THR A 297 -9.43 -15.19 1.92
CA THR A 297 -10.48 -15.79 2.76
C THR A 297 -10.89 -17.12 2.17
N GLU A 298 -10.61 -18.18 2.94
CA GLU A 298 -11.07 -19.56 2.75
C GLU A 298 -12.53 -19.59 2.29
N ASP A 299 -12.77 -20.00 1.04
CA ASP A 299 -13.66 -21.13 0.78
C ASP A 299 -13.48 -21.60 -0.68
N HIS A 300 -13.44 -22.92 -0.84
CA HIS A 300 -13.40 -23.56 -2.14
C HIS A 300 -14.66 -23.17 -2.94
N THR A 301 -14.50 -22.93 -4.25
CA THR A 301 -15.54 -22.61 -5.24
C THR A 301 -15.93 -21.13 -5.42
N HIS A 302 -14.97 -20.23 -5.62
CA HIS A 302 -15.27 -18.96 -6.30
C HIS A 302 -14.40 -18.75 -7.54
N SER A 303 -15.11 -18.70 -8.67
CA SER A 303 -14.62 -18.52 -10.02
C SER A 303 -13.57 -17.42 -10.13
N TYR A 304 -12.42 -17.76 -10.72
CA TYR A 304 -11.41 -16.81 -11.17
C TYR A 304 -12.03 -15.86 -12.21
N ARG A 305 -12.63 -14.76 -11.77
CA ARG A 305 -12.96 -13.62 -12.64
C ARG A 305 -11.70 -12.79 -12.85
N ILE A 306 -10.74 -13.39 -13.52
CA ILE A 306 -9.51 -12.76 -13.98
C ILE A 306 -9.65 -12.67 -15.50
N ILE A 307 -9.60 -11.45 -16.05
CA ILE A 307 -9.38 -11.13 -17.47
C ILE A 307 -9.85 -12.27 -18.40
N THR A 308 -11.16 -12.57 -18.37
CA THR A 308 -11.77 -13.54 -19.30
C THR A 308 -11.97 -12.93 -20.66
#